data_AF-A0A9P9NAX6-F1
#
_entry.id   AF-A0A9P9NAX6-F1
#
_cell.length_a   1.000
_cell.length_b   1.000
_cell.length_c   1.000
_cell.angle_alpha   90.00
_cell.angle_beta   90.00
_cell.angle_gamma   90.00
#
_symmetry.space_group_name_H-M   'P 1'
#
loop_
_entity.id
_entity.type
_entity.pdbx_description
1 polymer ?
#
loop_
_entity_poly.entity_id
_entity_poly.type
_entity_poly.pdbx_seq_one_letter_code
_entity_poly.pdbx_strand_id
1 'polypeptide(L)'
;MSSKRTTTFEPFPKLTTELRKCIWEHALPRGHLIQVFYTEIEYHSGAYSEGDLGKTTFTSNTPVPAMLLACSESRKIASKVYKLSLGTAQSPATIYLAFSLGTLYFGNFGLKHREFDASALINTFSKKDLQNIRHLAIEADTFEEHCFINLHATSDLVGLQSLKLVVES
;
A
#
# COMPACT_ATOMS: atom_id res chain seq x y z
N MET A 1 36.29 -22.11 -10.57
CA MET A 1 35.13 -22.83 -11.15
C MET A 1 33.90 -21.93 -11.02
N SER A 2 33.33 -21.47 -12.13
CA SER A 2 32.18 -20.55 -12.14
C SER A 2 30.89 -21.35 -11.89
N SER A 3 30.20 -21.07 -10.79
CA SER A 3 28.90 -21.68 -10.46
C SER A 3 27.84 -21.16 -11.45
N LYS A 4 27.36 -22.04 -12.34
CA LYS A 4 26.23 -21.73 -13.24
C LYS A 4 24.98 -21.54 -12.38
N ARG A 5 24.47 -20.32 -12.30
CA ARG A 5 23.14 -20.05 -11.72
C ARG A 5 22.09 -20.72 -12.60
N THR A 6 21.48 -21.78 -12.10
CA THR A 6 20.26 -22.35 -12.69
C THR A 6 19.11 -21.36 -12.47
N THR A 7 18.55 -20.83 -13.56
CA THR A 7 17.43 -19.89 -13.54
C THR A 7 16.07 -20.58 -13.58
N THR A 8 16.03 -21.91 -13.75
CA THR A 8 14.80 -22.71 -13.81
C THR A 8 14.71 -23.70 -12.66
N PHE A 9 13.52 -23.79 -12.07
CA PHE A 9 13.18 -24.76 -11.04
C PHE A 9 12.37 -25.91 -11.66
N GLU A 10 13.10 -26.81 -12.35
CA GLU A 10 12.58 -27.96 -13.10
C GLU A 10 11.63 -28.92 -12.33
N PRO A 11 11.72 -29.08 -11.00
CA PRO A 11 10.80 -29.97 -10.27
C PRO A 11 9.37 -29.43 -10.20
N PHE A 12 9.17 -28.11 -10.17
CA PHE A 12 7.85 -27.54 -9.89
C PHE A 12 6.79 -27.86 -10.94
N PRO A 13 7.06 -27.76 -12.27
CA PRO A 13 6.10 -28.16 -13.29
C PRO A 13 5.72 -29.64 -13.23
N LYS A 14 6.54 -30.51 -12.63
CA LYS A 14 6.29 -31.96 -12.52
C LYS A 14 5.35 -32.33 -11.38
N LEU A 15 5.05 -31.39 -10.47
CA LEU A 15 4.09 -31.60 -9.40
C LEU A 15 2.66 -31.65 -9.96
N THR A 16 1.76 -32.35 -9.26
CA THR A 16 0.32 -32.29 -9.58
C THR A 16 -0.21 -30.88 -9.38
N THR A 17 -1.29 -30.54 -10.09
CA THR A 17 -1.88 -29.20 -10.03
C THR A 17 -2.28 -28.79 -8.62
N GLU A 18 -2.75 -29.74 -7.81
CA GLU A 18 -3.13 -29.53 -6.41
C GLU A 18 -1.93 -29.13 -5.56
N LEU A 19 -0.80 -29.79 -5.74
CA LEU A 19 0.43 -29.47 -5.00
C LEU A 19 1.00 -28.11 -5.43
N ARG A 20 1.00 -27.79 -6.73
CA ARG A 20 1.43 -26.47 -7.21
C ARG A 20 0.55 -25.36 -6.66
N LYS A 21 -0.77 -25.56 -6.65
CA LYS A 21 -1.73 -24.63 -6.04
C LYS A 21 -1.45 -24.45 -4.55
N CYS A 22 -1.27 -25.52 -3.78
CA CYS A 22 -0.93 -25.44 -2.36
C CYS A 22 0.36 -24.66 -2.12
N ILE A 23 1.40 -24.88 -2.94
CA ILE A 23 2.66 -24.13 -2.85
C ILE A 23 2.42 -22.64 -3.08
N TRP A 24 1.67 -22.27 -4.11
CA TRP A 24 1.36 -20.86 -4.36
C TRP A 24 0.51 -20.23 -3.25
N GLU A 25 -0.49 -20.94 -2.71
CA GLU A 25 -1.27 -20.45 -1.58
C GLU A 25 -0.40 -20.25 -0.33
N HIS A 26 0.60 -21.11 -0.10
CA HIS A 26 1.57 -20.95 0.98
C HIS A 26 2.63 -19.87 0.71
N ALA A 27 2.91 -19.56 -0.56
CA ALA A 27 3.84 -18.51 -0.95
C ALA A 27 3.28 -17.10 -0.74
N LEU A 28 1.97 -16.96 -0.48
CA LEU A 28 1.36 -15.69 -0.10
C LEU A 28 2.05 -15.18 1.17
N PRO A 29 2.53 -13.93 1.20
CA PRO A 29 3.21 -13.40 2.36
C PRO A 29 2.26 -13.27 3.54
N ARG A 30 2.77 -13.61 4.74
CA ARG A 30 1.99 -13.62 5.99
C ARG A 30 1.88 -12.25 6.67
N GLY A 31 2.42 -11.21 6.04
CA GLY A 31 2.43 -9.85 6.54
C GLY A 31 3.41 -9.03 5.75
N HIS A 32 3.01 -7.84 5.32
CA HIS A 32 3.90 -6.92 4.60
C HIS A 32 3.62 -5.48 5.01
N LEU A 33 4.67 -4.79 5.42
CA LEU A 33 4.64 -3.35 5.63
C LEU A 33 4.67 -2.67 4.26
N ILE A 34 3.72 -1.79 4.01
CA ILE A 34 3.63 -1.05 2.76
C ILE A 34 3.79 0.41 3.10
N GLN A 35 4.97 0.93 2.80
CA GLN A 35 5.27 2.34 2.95
C GLN A 35 4.48 3.14 1.92
N VAL A 36 3.64 4.05 2.38
CA VAL A 36 2.79 4.87 1.52
C VAL A 36 3.25 6.32 1.62
N PHE A 37 3.61 6.89 0.47
CA PHE A 37 3.95 8.29 0.34
C PHE A 37 2.73 9.05 -0.16
N TYR A 38 2.42 10.17 0.47
CA TYR A 38 1.41 11.11 0.01
C TYR A 38 2.09 12.31 -0.65
N THR A 39 1.67 12.63 -1.87
CA THR A 39 2.16 13.79 -2.59
C THR A 39 0.97 14.60 -3.10
N GLU A 40 0.97 15.89 -2.76
CA GLU A 40 0.04 16.87 -3.29
C GLU A 40 0.83 17.87 -4.13
N ILE A 41 0.52 17.93 -5.43
CA ILE A 41 1.14 18.87 -6.35
C ILE A 41 0.19 20.04 -6.52
N GLU A 42 0.53 21.19 -5.93
CA GLU A 42 -0.19 22.43 -6.16
C GLU A 42 0.04 22.92 -7.59
N TYR A 43 -1.03 23.10 -8.35
CA TYR A 43 -0.94 23.79 -9.63
C TYR A 43 -0.75 25.28 -9.35
N HIS A 44 0.48 25.78 -9.48
CA HIS A 44 0.73 27.22 -9.52
C HIS A 44 0.34 27.75 -10.89
N SER A 45 -0.95 27.66 -11.26
CA SER A 45 -1.47 28.43 -12.37
C SER A 45 -1.63 29.88 -11.85
N GLY A 46 -0.95 30.84 -12.49
CA GLY A 46 -0.88 32.24 -12.03
C GLY A 46 -2.20 33.03 -12.07
N ALA A 47 -3.34 32.36 -12.00
CA ALA A 47 -4.66 32.93 -11.86
C ALA A 47 -5.37 32.16 -10.75
N TYR A 48 -5.79 32.88 -9.71
CA TYR A 48 -6.62 32.36 -8.62
C TYR A 48 -7.99 31.93 -9.16
N SER A 49 -8.05 30.77 -9.82
CA SER A 49 -9.31 30.10 -10.11
C SER A 49 -9.69 29.26 -8.88
N GLU A 50 -10.73 29.73 -8.19
CA GLU A 50 -11.46 28.97 -7.16
C GLU A 50 -11.84 27.60 -7.75
N GLY A 51 -11.14 26.54 -7.33
CA GLY A 51 -11.41 25.17 -7.77
C GLY A 51 -10.22 24.39 -8.35
N ASP A 52 -9.05 24.99 -8.53
CA ASP A 52 -7.84 24.27 -8.98
C ASP A 52 -7.23 23.47 -7.82
N LEU A 53 -7.90 22.38 -7.42
CA LEU A 53 -7.42 21.47 -6.39
C LEU A 53 -6.13 20.79 -6.90
N GLY A 54 -5.06 20.89 -6.12
CA GLY A 54 -3.79 20.23 -6.41
C GLY A 54 -3.95 18.74 -6.73
N LYS A 55 -3.04 18.20 -7.54
CA LYS A 55 -3.05 16.76 -7.85
C LYS A 55 -2.55 15.98 -6.64
N THR A 56 -3.46 15.25 -5.99
CA THR A 56 -3.12 14.31 -4.93
C THR A 56 -2.82 12.92 -5.50
N THR A 57 -1.75 12.29 -5.03
CA THR A 57 -1.37 10.93 -5.42
C THR A 57 -0.72 10.19 -4.27
N PHE A 58 -0.92 8.86 -4.26
CA PHE A 58 -0.23 7.95 -3.36
C PHE A 58 0.74 7.10 -4.15
N THR A 59 1.96 6.99 -3.64
CA THR A 59 2.99 6.13 -4.21
C THR A 59 3.58 5.23 -3.14
N SER A 60 4.31 4.21 -3.57
CA SER A 60 5.03 3.30 -2.69
C SER A 60 6.31 2.84 -3.37
N ASN A 61 7.37 2.70 -2.58
CA ASN A 61 8.60 2.05 -3.01
C ASN A 61 8.52 0.52 -2.86
N THR A 62 7.39 0.00 -2.37
CA THR A 62 7.16 -1.44 -2.24
C THR A 62 7.14 -2.06 -3.64
N PRO A 63 8.01 -3.03 -3.94
CA PRO A 63 8.03 -3.67 -5.25
C PRO A 63 6.72 -4.43 -5.49
N VAL A 64 6.36 -4.59 -6.76
CA VAL A 64 5.21 -5.42 -7.15
C VAL A 64 5.42 -6.84 -6.59
N PRO A 65 4.42 -7.42 -5.89
CA PRO A 65 4.52 -8.75 -5.32
C PRO A 65 5.04 -9.78 -6.34
N ALA A 66 6.11 -10.48 -6.00
CA ALA A 66 6.77 -11.42 -6.92
C ALA A 66 5.79 -12.47 -7.48
N MET A 67 4.81 -12.90 -6.69
CA MET A 67 3.77 -13.83 -7.13
C MET A 67 2.89 -13.30 -8.28
N LEU A 68 2.67 -11.99 -8.37
CA LEU A 68 1.96 -11.40 -9.50
C LEU A 68 2.82 -11.44 -10.77
N LEU A 69 4.14 -11.50 -10.65
CA LEU A 69 5.09 -11.47 -11.77
C LEU A 69 5.59 -12.86 -12.19
N ALA A 70 5.56 -13.85 -11.30
CA ALA A 70 6.20 -15.16 -11.50
C ALA A 70 5.66 -15.94 -12.73
N CYS A 71 4.37 -16.27 -12.75
CA CYS A 71 3.72 -16.99 -13.84
C CYS A 71 2.19 -16.83 -13.79
N SER A 72 1.48 -17.36 -14.80
CA SER A 72 0.01 -17.26 -14.88
C SER A 72 -0.71 -17.99 -13.74
N GLU A 73 -0.19 -19.14 -13.28
CA GLU A 73 -0.76 -19.90 -12.16
C GLU A 73 -0.64 -19.12 -10.85
N SER A 74 0.57 -18.65 -10.54
CA SER A 74 0.84 -17.81 -9.36
C SER A 74 -0.01 -16.53 -9.38
N ARG A 75 -0.08 -15.85 -10.54
CA ARG A 75 -0.86 -14.62 -10.69
C ARG A 75 -2.35 -14.85 -10.41
N LYS A 76 -2.93 -15.97 -10.87
CA LYS A 76 -4.35 -16.30 -10.58
C LYS A 76 -4.64 -16.43 -9.09
N ILE A 77 -3.68 -16.89 -8.30
CA ILE A 77 -3.80 -17.02 -6.84
C ILE A 77 -3.57 -15.66 -6.19
N ALA A 78 -2.48 -14.98 -6.54
CA ALA A 78 -2.11 -13.68 -5.99
C ALA A 78 -3.16 -12.59 -6.24
N SER A 79 -3.77 -12.52 -7.43
CA SER A 79 -4.80 -11.51 -7.77
C SER A 79 -6.10 -11.65 -6.97
N LYS A 80 -6.31 -12.76 -6.26
CA LYS A 80 -7.44 -12.91 -5.32
C LYS A 80 -7.21 -12.08 -4.07
N VAL A 81 -5.95 -11.97 -3.65
CA VAL A 81 -5.53 -11.34 -2.40
C VAL A 81 -5.08 -9.90 -2.64
N TYR A 82 -4.23 -9.69 -3.65
CA TYR A 82 -3.73 -8.37 -4.01
C TYR A 82 -4.71 -7.63 -4.92
N LYS A 83 -4.99 -6.38 -4.56
CA LYS A 83 -5.75 -5.42 -5.36
C LYS A 83 -4.90 -4.19 -5.62
N LEU A 84 -5.03 -3.64 -6.82
CA LEU A 84 -4.47 -2.34 -7.12
C LEU A 84 -5.36 -1.30 -6.42
N SER A 85 -4.78 -0.54 -5.50
CA SER A 85 -5.50 0.33 -4.56
C SER A 85 -4.78 1.66 -4.37
N LEU A 86 -5.40 2.54 -3.58
CA LEU A 86 -4.93 3.91 -3.29
C LEU A 86 -4.92 4.82 -4.52
N GLY A 87 -5.93 4.65 -5.39
CA GLY A 87 -6.25 5.63 -6.42
C GLY A 87 -7.02 6.80 -5.83
N THR A 88 -6.78 7.99 -6.39
CA THR A 88 -7.45 9.25 -6.05
C THR A 88 -8.38 9.64 -7.20
N ALA A 89 -9.18 10.69 -7.04
CA ALA A 89 -9.96 11.23 -8.16
C ALA A 89 -9.06 11.75 -9.29
N GLN A 90 -7.84 12.18 -8.98
CA GLN A 90 -6.89 12.79 -9.90
C GLN A 90 -5.76 11.85 -10.36
N SER A 91 -5.62 10.67 -9.74
CA SER A 91 -4.53 9.73 -10.00
C SER A 91 -5.02 8.28 -9.93
N PRO A 92 -4.70 7.43 -10.92
CA PRO A 92 -5.04 6.01 -10.83
C PRO A 92 -4.31 5.34 -9.66
N ALA A 93 -4.88 4.23 -9.20
CA ALA A 93 -4.26 3.36 -8.21
C ALA A 93 -2.95 2.75 -8.78
N THR A 94 -1.87 2.79 -8.00
CA THR A 94 -0.55 2.26 -8.43
C THR A 94 0.03 1.23 -7.46
N ILE A 95 -0.58 1.03 -6.30
CA ILE A 95 -0.02 0.22 -5.21
C ILE A 95 -0.80 -1.09 -5.09
N TYR A 96 -0.10 -2.22 -5.14
CA TYR A 96 -0.71 -3.54 -4.90
C TYR A 96 -0.82 -3.80 -3.39
N LEU A 97 -2.05 -3.79 -2.88
CA LEU A 97 -2.35 -4.02 -1.48
C LEU A 97 -3.06 -5.36 -1.28
N ALA A 98 -2.65 -6.09 -0.25
CA ALA A 98 -3.45 -7.15 0.34
C ALA A 98 -3.93 -6.68 1.71
N PHE A 99 -5.11 -6.06 1.74
CA PHE A 99 -5.66 -5.39 2.92
C PHE A 99 -5.76 -6.26 4.18
N SER A 100 -6.03 -7.57 4.02
CA SER A 100 -6.16 -8.50 5.14
C SER A 100 -4.82 -8.94 5.74
N LEU A 101 -3.70 -8.64 5.09
CA LEU A 101 -2.36 -9.11 5.45
C LEU A 101 -1.37 -7.94 5.65
N GLY A 102 -1.60 -6.83 4.95
CA GLY A 102 -0.70 -5.69 4.93
C GLY A 102 -0.94 -4.72 6.07
N THR A 103 0.15 -4.11 6.55
CA THR A 103 0.10 -2.90 7.37
C THR A 103 0.49 -1.72 6.50
N LEU A 104 -0.39 -0.73 6.37
CA LEU A 104 -0.05 0.52 5.71
C LEU A 104 0.81 1.35 6.67
N TYR A 105 1.96 1.82 6.20
CA TYR A 105 2.87 2.65 6.97
C TYR A 105 2.94 4.04 6.38
N PHE A 106 2.64 5.03 7.22
CA PHE A 106 2.78 6.45 6.93
C PHE A 106 3.81 7.04 7.89
N GLY A 107 4.74 7.82 7.36
CA GLY A 107 5.76 8.48 8.16
C GLY A 107 6.26 9.73 7.43
N ASN A 108 7.16 10.43 8.09
CA ASN A 108 7.83 11.61 7.59
C ASN A 108 8.99 11.20 6.69
N PHE A 109 8.70 11.11 5.39
CA PHE A 109 9.70 10.73 4.40
C PHE A 109 10.47 11.93 3.81
N GLY A 110 10.51 13.04 4.55
CA GLY A 110 11.27 14.25 4.23
C GLY A 110 10.60 15.19 3.23
N LEU A 111 11.33 16.26 2.88
CA LEU A 111 10.85 17.49 2.21
C LEU A 111 10.16 17.33 0.83
N LYS A 112 10.20 16.14 0.22
CA LYS A 112 9.55 15.88 -1.08
C LYS A 112 8.09 15.45 -0.95
N HIS A 113 7.67 15.11 0.25
CA HIS A 113 6.32 14.68 0.57
C HIS A 113 5.74 15.67 1.59
N ARG A 114 4.46 15.98 1.45
CA ARG A 114 3.77 16.80 2.46
C ARG A 114 3.71 15.98 3.75
N GLU A 115 3.76 16.65 4.90
CA GLU A 115 3.44 16.00 6.17
C GLU A 115 2.09 15.28 6.04
N PHE A 116 2.09 14.00 6.36
CA PHE A 116 0.90 13.19 6.28
C PHE A 116 0.04 13.46 7.52
N ASP A 117 -1.20 13.91 7.30
CA ASP A 117 -2.25 13.74 8.30
C ASP A 117 -3.21 12.64 7.84
N ALA A 118 -3.85 11.96 8.79
CA ALA A 118 -4.78 10.88 8.48
C ALA A 118 -6.08 11.39 7.81
N SER A 119 -6.34 12.70 7.78
CA SER A 119 -7.48 13.26 7.04
C SER A 119 -7.26 13.13 5.52
N ALA A 120 -6.01 13.16 5.05
CA ALA A 120 -5.67 12.84 3.67
C ALA A 120 -6.16 11.44 3.26
N LEU A 121 -6.19 10.46 4.17
CA LEU A 121 -6.78 9.16 3.87
C LEU A 121 -8.28 9.28 3.62
N ILE A 122 -9.00 9.96 4.50
CA ILE A 122 -10.46 10.06 4.41
C ILE A 122 -10.88 10.85 3.18
N ASN A 123 -10.22 11.97 2.94
CA ASN A 123 -10.55 12.88 1.86
C ASN A 123 -10.21 12.30 0.49
N THR A 124 -9.21 11.43 0.42
CA THR A 124 -8.70 10.95 -0.87
C THR A 124 -9.07 9.50 -1.18
N PHE A 125 -9.22 8.62 -0.20
CA PHE A 125 -9.55 7.22 -0.46
C PHE A 125 -11.03 7.01 -0.73
N SER A 126 -11.33 6.04 -1.60
CA SER A 126 -12.70 5.57 -1.75
C SER A 126 -13.20 4.98 -0.42
N LYS A 127 -14.49 5.17 -0.11
CA LYS A 127 -15.14 4.55 1.07
C LYS A 127 -14.91 3.04 1.12
N LYS A 128 -14.84 2.40 -0.05
CA LYS A 128 -14.56 0.97 -0.18
C LYS A 128 -13.14 0.62 0.28
N ASP A 129 -12.13 1.39 -0.08
CA ASP A 129 -10.76 1.13 0.34
C ASP A 129 -10.57 1.41 1.83
N LEU A 130 -11.16 2.50 2.34
CA LEU A 130 -11.16 2.84 3.78
C LEU A 130 -11.73 1.70 4.64
N GLN A 131 -12.85 1.11 4.21
CA GLN A 131 -13.46 -0.03 4.90
C GLN A 131 -12.61 -1.30 4.90
N ASN A 132 -11.61 -1.40 4.03
CA ASN A 132 -10.73 -2.55 3.94
C ASN A 132 -9.42 -2.36 4.72
N ILE A 133 -9.09 -1.14 5.17
CA ILE A 133 -7.90 -0.93 6.01
C ILE A 133 -8.08 -1.66 7.35
N ARG A 134 -7.18 -2.59 7.66
CA ARG A 134 -7.18 -3.38 8.91
C ARG A 134 -6.04 -3.00 9.82
N HIS A 135 -4.86 -2.72 9.26
CA HIS A 135 -3.66 -2.45 10.02
C HIS A 135 -3.00 -1.16 9.51
N LEU A 136 -2.82 -0.20 10.41
CA LEU A 136 -2.21 1.09 10.14
C LEU A 136 -1.03 1.29 11.09
N ALA A 137 0.09 1.75 10.54
CA ALA A 137 1.25 2.22 11.27
C ALA A 137 1.51 3.67 10.88
N ILE A 138 1.70 4.53 11.86
CA ILE A 138 2.01 5.95 11.65
C ILE A 138 3.23 6.29 12.50
N GLU A 139 4.18 7.05 11.95
CA GLU A 139 5.28 7.59 12.75
C GLU A 139 4.75 8.48 13.89
N ALA A 140 5.32 8.34 15.09
CA ALA A 140 4.80 8.96 16.30
C ALA A 140 4.80 10.49 16.19
N ASP A 141 5.90 11.07 15.72
CA ASP A 141 6.04 12.52 15.55
C ASP A 141 4.98 13.06 14.57
N THR A 142 4.82 12.40 13.42
CA THR A 142 3.76 12.71 12.44
C THR A 142 2.35 12.57 13.04
N PHE A 143 2.13 11.57 13.91
CA PHE A 143 0.85 11.40 14.58
C PHE A 143 0.58 12.52 15.59
N GLU A 144 1.58 12.91 16.36
CA GLU A 144 1.49 13.91 17.43
C GLU A 144 1.31 15.33 16.91
N GLU A 145 2.03 15.72 15.85
CA GLU A 145 1.93 17.03 15.17
C GLU A 145 0.47 17.37 14.83
N HIS A 146 -0.32 16.38 14.41
CA HIS A 146 -1.71 16.53 14.01
C HIS A 146 -2.66 15.66 14.85
N CYS A 147 -2.38 15.48 16.15
CA CYS A 147 -3.05 14.49 17.01
C CYS A 147 -4.59 14.51 16.98
N PHE A 148 -5.22 15.69 17.02
CA PHE A 148 -6.68 15.80 16.97
C PHE A 148 -7.26 15.32 15.64
N ILE A 149 -6.64 15.73 14.53
CA ILE A 149 -7.05 15.35 13.17
C ILE A 149 -6.82 13.84 12.98
N ASN A 150 -5.66 13.35 13.41
CA ASN A 150 -5.27 11.96 13.28
C ASN A 150 -6.17 11.02 14.11
N LEU A 151 -6.50 11.41 15.33
CA LEU A 151 -7.42 10.65 16.18
C LEU A 151 -8.83 10.60 15.58
N HIS A 152 -9.33 11.74 15.11
CA HIS A 152 -10.65 11.79 14.47
C HIS A 152 -10.67 10.94 13.20
N ALA A 153 -9.68 11.09 12.33
CA ALA A 153 -9.66 10.37 11.08
C ALA A 153 -9.48 8.84 11.26
N THR A 154 -8.64 8.43 12.21
CA THR A 154 -8.50 7.00 12.53
C THR A 154 -9.77 6.41 13.16
N SER A 155 -10.59 7.22 13.83
CA SER A 155 -11.90 6.77 14.35
C SER A 155 -12.93 6.47 13.26
N ASP A 156 -12.82 7.11 12.09
CA ASP A 156 -13.68 6.84 10.93
C ASP A 156 -13.28 5.58 10.15
N LEU A 157 -12.11 5.00 10.45
CA LEU A 157 -11.67 3.74 9.89
C LEU A 157 -12.36 2.57 10.60
N VAL A 158 -13.65 2.37 10.32
CA VAL A 158 -14.50 1.32 10.93
C VAL A 158 -13.89 -0.09 10.81
N GLY A 159 -13.09 -0.32 9.76
CA GLY A 159 -12.41 -1.58 9.52
C GLY A 159 -11.11 -1.78 10.30
N LEU A 160 -10.61 -0.77 11.00
CA LEU A 160 -9.31 -0.77 11.64
C LEU A 160 -9.27 -1.74 12.83
N GLN A 161 -8.31 -2.65 12.81
CA GLN A 161 -8.09 -3.65 13.85
C GLN A 161 -6.85 -3.32 14.69
N SER A 162 -5.87 -2.63 14.11
CA SER A 162 -4.68 -2.18 14.83
C SER A 162 -4.15 -0.86 14.29
N LEU A 163 -3.90 0.08 15.20
CA LEU A 163 -3.10 1.27 14.98
C LEU A 163 -1.78 1.12 15.76
N LYS A 164 -0.64 1.33 15.09
CA LYS A 164 0.68 1.32 15.71
C LYS A 164 1.34 2.66 15.51
N LEU A 165 1.84 3.25 16.60
CA LEU A 165 2.73 4.40 16.53
C LEU A 165 4.17 3.88 16.47
N VAL A 166 4.91 4.31 15.46
CA VAL A 166 6.29 3.90 15.21
C VAL A 166 7.21 5.03 15.63
N VAL A 167 8.16 4.76 16.51
CA VAL A 167 9.21 5.72 16.86
C VAL A 167 10.45 5.30 16.09
N GLU A 168 10.84 6.06 15.07
CA GLU A 168 12.16 5.88 14.46
C GLU A 168 13.21 6.56 15.37
N SER A 169 14.26 5.81 15.70
CA SER A 169 15.34 6.21 16.60
C SER A 169 16.56 6.74 15.84
#